data_AF-A0A293M2Z0-F1
#
_entry.id   AF-A0A293M2Z0-F1
#
_cell.length_a   1.000
_cell.length_b   1.000
_cell.length_c   1.000
_cell.angle_alpha   90.00
_cell.angle_beta   90.00
_cell.angle_gamma   90.00
#
_symmetry.space_group_name_H-M   'P 1'
#
loop_
_entity.id
_entity.type
_entity.pdbx_description
1 polymer ?
#
loop_
_entity_poly.entity_id
_entity_poly.type
_entity_poly.pdbx_seq_one_letter_code
_entity_poly.pdbx_strand_id
1 'polypeptide(L)'
;MRRRFSSLLQNYGFRNGLRSYASNGSGNSRRTTHVITACVGGVALATYFIYRRNGLVIHARKSAKDLADEAVEEEQITHLTQRERRFIRFASVEYLGQLYMTPEDFLESLTEKEPRPRIHRRRLSKKDMDYIADNTPSRKQGSTKLFRSLRDCGIISYTEYLFLLSVLTKPQSGFRIAFNMFDTDGNKRVDKSEFLVLEKIFSAVSRRGKKLKPTTESTALDEEEFDISKAINTTLLIHLFGKKGNETLNYDDFFRFMDNLQTEVLELEFTEFSRGMPTISEVDFARILLRYTYIHSANYEAYIERVMDRIPEEKGITFDQFKAFCQFLNNLDDFAIAMRMFTYANKPISQEEFHRAVMICTGHVLDKHLVNTVFQIFDSDGDGFLSYKEFIAIMRDRLHRGLRSHVISTEGWEAFKVCVKEEMRSA
;
A
#
# COMPACT_ATOMS: atom_id res chain seq x y z
N MET A 1 14.35 30.60 -48.44
CA MET A 1 15.79 30.90 -48.28
C MET A 1 16.41 29.78 -47.45
N ARG A 2 17.21 28.87 -48.04
CA ARG A 2 18.69 28.77 -47.90
C ARG A 2 19.13 28.82 -46.42
N ARG A 3 19.98 27.96 -45.84
CA ARG A 3 20.75 26.75 -46.20
C ARG A 3 21.59 26.45 -44.92
N ARG A 4 21.89 25.17 -44.63
CA ARG A 4 23.01 24.67 -43.78
C ARG A 4 22.89 24.97 -42.27
N PHE A 5 23.01 23.99 -41.38
CA PHE A 5 24.24 23.26 -41.08
C PHE A 5 23.96 21.81 -40.64
N SER A 6 24.56 20.87 -41.36
CA SER A 6 24.86 19.53 -40.87
C SER A 6 26.31 19.51 -40.39
N SER A 7 26.59 18.85 -39.27
CA SER A 7 27.71 17.90 -39.07
C SER A 7 28.18 17.96 -37.62
N LEU A 8 28.07 16.84 -36.89
CA LEU A 8 29.04 16.38 -35.89
C LEU A 8 28.55 15.04 -35.32
N LEU A 9 28.59 13.99 -36.14
CA LEU A 9 28.75 12.62 -35.65
C LEU A 9 29.63 11.90 -36.68
N GLN A 10 30.94 11.95 -36.44
CA GLN A 10 31.90 11.12 -37.13
C GLN A 10 32.74 10.40 -36.07
N ASN A 11 32.85 9.09 -36.26
CA ASN A 11 33.87 8.17 -35.76
C ASN A 11 33.79 7.73 -34.30
N TYR A 12 33.44 6.46 -34.12
CA TYR A 12 34.26 5.33 -33.61
C TYR A 12 33.28 4.16 -33.44
N GLY A 13 33.48 2.91 -33.88
CA GLY A 13 34.54 2.23 -34.59
C GLY A 13 34.10 0.75 -34.75
N PHE A 14 34.25 0.23 -35.96
CA PHE A 14 34.46 -1.17 -36.36
C PHE A 14 33.96 -2.33 -35.46
N ARG A 15 33.02 -3.10 -36.03
CA ARG A 15 32.85 -4.53 -35.77
C ARG A 15 32.74 -5.25 -37.12
N ASN A 16 33.55 -6.30 -37.31
CA ASN A 16 33.48 -7.44 -38.26
C ASN A 16 34.92 -7.77 -38.71
N GLY A 17 35.36 -9.02 -38.83
CA GLY A 17 34.70 -10.30 -38.76
C GLY A 17 35.74 -11.39 -39.02
N LEU A 18 35.40 -12.62 -38.67
CA LEU A 18 36.21 -13.81 -38.82
C LEU A 18 36.59 -14.10 -40.30
N ARG A 19 37.87 -14.46 -40.47
CA ARG A 19 38.44 -15.51 -41.35
C ARG A 19 37.41 -16.55 -41.82
N SER A 20 37.52 -17.23 -42.94
CA SER A 20 38.53 -17.38 -44.00
C SER A 20 37.98 -18.45 -44.96
N TYR A 21 38.55 -18.50 -46.16
CA TYR A 21 38.63 -19.59 -47.16
C TYR A 21 38.04 -19.15 -48.51
N ALA A 22 38.81 -18.44 -49.33
CA ALA A 22 39.88 -18.95 -50.22
C ALA A 22 39.32 -19.81 -51.36
N SER A 23 39.25 -19.27 -52.58
CA SER A 23 40.40 -19.30 -53.50
C SER A 23 40.01 -18.74 -54.88
N ASN A 24 40.93 -17.92 -55.39
CA ASN A 24 41.34 -17.64 -56.76
C ASN A 24 40.37 -17.73 -57.96
N GLY A 25 40.33 -16.63 -58.71
CA GLY A 25 39.94 -16.60 -60.12
C GLY A 25 39.80 -15.17 -60.64
N SER A 26 40.90 -14.62 -61.15
CA SER A 26 41.05 -13.26 -61.70
C SER A 26 40.18 -12.97 -62.92
N GLY A 27 39.77 -11.71 -63.09
CA GLY A 27 39.85 -11.06 -64.40
C GLY A 27 38.54 -10.59 -65.05
N ASN A 28 38.14 -9.37 -64.68
CA ASN A 28 37.74 -8.28 -65.59
C ASN A 28 36.46 -8.39 -66.48
N SER A 29 35.49 -7.53 -66.11
CA SER A 29 34.85 -6.53 -66.98
C SER A 29 33.69 -6.92 -67.92
N ARG A 30 32.53 -6.39 -67.53
CA ARG A 30 31.48 -5.71 -68.35
C ARG A 30 30.41 -6.52 -69.09
N ARG A 31 29.17 -6.19 -68.69
CA ARG A 31 27.85 -6.18 -69.37
C ARG A 31 26.89 -7.12 -68.65
N THR A 32 26.08 -6.73 -67.66
CA THR A 32 25.40 -5.44 -67.38
C THR A 32 24.57 -4.93 -68.54
N THR A 33 23.40 -5.54 -68.80
CA THR A 33 22.25 -4.80 -69.39
C THR A 33 20.86 -5.45 -69.37
N HIS A 34 20.58 -6.61 -68.73
CA HIS A 34 19.22 -7.19 -68.80
C HIS A 34 18.58 -7.72 -67.49
N VAL A 35 19.12 -7.43 -66.30
CA VAL A 35 18.56 -7.94 -65.03
C VAL A 35 17.85 -6.85 -64.18
N ILE A 36 17.89 -5.58 -64.59
CA ILE A 36 17.40 -4.47 -63.74
C ILE A 36 15.88 -4.26 -63.83
N THR A 37 15.19 -4.77 -64.86
CA THR A 37 13.75 -4.51 -65.03
C THR A 37 12.83 -5.47 -64.28
N ALA A 38 13.34 -6.57 -63.72
CA ALA A 38 12.53 -7.54 -62.96
C ALA A 38 12.52 -7.28 -61.43
N CYS A 39 13.50 -6.54 -60.89
CA CYS A 39 13.61 -6.33 -59.44
C CYS A 39 12.81 -5.13 -58.91
N VAL A 40 12.37 -4.21 -59.77
CA VAL A 40 11.65 -2.99 -59.32
C VAL A 40 10.15 -3.25 -59.11
N GLY A 41 9.54 -4.16 -59.88
CA GLY A 41 8.11 -4.50 -59.74
C GLY A 41 7.79 -5.35 -58.50
N GLY A 42 8.67 -6.28 -58.11
CA GLY A 42 8.45 -7.17 -56.97
C GLY A 42 8.52 -6.47 -55.61
N VAL A 43 9.38 -5.46 -55.48
CA VAL A 43 9.54 -4.70 -54.22
C VAL A 43 8.35 -3.78 -53.97
N ALA A 44 7.77 -3.18 -55.01
CA ALA A 44 6.61 -2.28 -54.88
C ALA A 44 5.33 -3.03 -54.44
N LEU A 45 5.13 -4.27 -54.90
CA LEU A 45 3.98 -5.08 -54.49
C LEU A 45 4.16 -5.65 -53.07
N ALA A 46 5.38 -6.04 -52.70
CA ALA A 46 5.66 -6.50 -51.34
C ALA A 46 5.53 -5.38 -50.30
N THR A 47 6.00 -4.15 -50.60
CA THR A 47 5.81 -3.01 -49.70
C THR A 47 4.34 -2.63 -49.58
N TYR A 48 3.56 -2.64 -50.67
CA TYR A 48 2.12 -2.38 -50.62
C TYR A 48 1.37 -3.42 -49.77
N PHE A 49 1.72 -4.71 -49.87
CA PHE A 49 1.09 -5.77 -49.07
C PHE A 49 1.48 -5.72 -47.59
N ILE A 50 2.74 -5.37 -47.27
CA ILE A 50 3.20 -5.14 -45.89
C ILE A 50 2.51 -3.91 -45.28
N TYR A 51 2.34 -2.84 -46.07
CA TYR A 51 1.67 -1.61 -45.65
C TYR A 51 0.16 -1.80 -45.42
N ARG A 52 -0.47 -2.72 -46.15
CA ARG A 52 -1.91 -3.02 -45.99
C ARG A 52 -2.21 -4.03 -44.86
N ARG A 53 -1.22 -4.85 -44.48
CA ARG A 53 -1.35 -5.88 -43.41
C ARG A 53 -0.99 -5.36 -42.02
N ASN A 54 -0.11 -4.35 -41.94
CA ASN A 54 0.17 -3.63 -40.70
C ASN A 54 -0.71 -2.37 -40.68
N GLY A 55 -1.87 -2.47 -40.03
CA GLY A 55 -2.73 -1.30 -39.79
C GLY A 55 -1.89 -0.13 -39.25
N LEU A 56 -2.09 1.04 -39.84
CA LEU A 56 -1.52 2.31 -39.40
C LEU A 56 -1.91 2.54 -37.93
N VAL A 57 -1.04 2.14 -37.01
CA VAL A 57 -1.07 2.66 -35.64
C VAL A 57 -0.53 4.09 -35.76
N ILE A 58 -1.46 5.03 -35.88
CA ILE A 58 -1.15 6.46 -35.73
C ILE A 58 -0.75 6.63 -34.26
N HIS A 59 0.56 6.64 -33.98
CA HIS A 59 1.04 7.24 -32.74
C HIS A 59 0.73 8.74 -32.84
N ALA A 60 -0.37 9.15 -32.21
CA ALA A 60 -0.65 10.55 -31.99
C ALA A 60 0.58 11.17 -31.31
N ARG A 61 1.22 12.13 -31.98
CA ARG A 61 2.25 12.96 -31.36
C ARG A 61 1.56 13.72 -30.24
N LYS A 62 1.79 13.31 -28.98
CA LYS A 62 1.29 14.02 -27.80
C LYS A 62 1.60 15.51 -27.94
N SER A 63 0.61 16.35 -27.68
CA SER A 63 0.78 17.80 -27.76
C SER A 63 1.85 18.24 -26.75
N ALA A 64 2.54 19.34 -27.02
CA ALA A 64 3.43 19.95 -26.01
C ALA A 64 2.67 20.30 -24.73
N LYS A 65 1.35 20.51 -24.83
CA LYS A 65 0.44 20.66 -23.69
C LYS A 65 0.23 19.34 -22.92
N ASP A 66 0.01 18.21 -23.60
CA ASP A 66 -0.17 16.92 -22.93
C ASP A 66 1.11 16.43 -22.24
N LEU A 67 2.28 16.72 -22.83
CA LEU A 67 3.58 16.46 -22.21
C LEU A 67 3.86 17.38 -21.02
N ALA A 68 3.38 18.63 -21.08
CA ALA A 68 3.46 19.55 -19.95
C ALA A 68 2.48 19.19 -18.83
N ASP A 69 1.26 18.75 -19.17
CA ASP A 69 0.25 18.29 -18.22
C ASP A 69 0.71 16.97 -17.55
N GLU A 70 1.31 16.04 -18.30
CA GLU A 70 1.95 14.83 -17.74
C GLU A 70 3.17 15.17 -16.88
N ALA A 71 4.02 16.11 -17.30
CA ALA A 71 5.17 16.56 -16.50
C ALA A 71 4.74 17.29 -15.22
N VAL A 72 3.65 18.07 -15.27
CA VAL A 72 3.05 18.73 -14.11
C VAL A 72 2.37 17.71 -13.20
N GLU A 73 1.70 16.68 -13.74
CA GLU A 73 1.18 15.55 -12.94
C GLU A 73 2.34 14.79 -12.27
N GLU A 74 3.41 14.44 -12.99
CA GLU A 74 4.60 13.79 -12.42
C GLU A 74 5.26 14.65 -11.33
N GLU A 75 5.44 15.95 -11.56
CA GLU A 75 6.04 16.88 -10.60
C GLU A 75 5.13 17.11 -9.39
N GLN A 76 3.79 17.17 -9.56
CA GLN A 76 2.84 17.20 -8.45
C GLN A 76 2.85 15.90 -7.64
N ILE A 77 3.01 14.74 -8.29
CA ILE A 77 3.13 13.43 -7.63
C ILE A 77 4.40 13.36 -6.76
N THR A 78 5.51 14.03 -7.13
CA THR A 78 6.75 14.03 -6.32
C THR A 78 6.57 14.63 -4.93
N HIS A 79 5.63 15.57 -4.74
CA HIS A 79 5.37 16.23 -3.46
C HIS A 79 4.28 15.57 -2.60
N LEU A 80 3.65 14.50 -3.10
CA LEU A 80 2.64 13.75 -2.37
C LEU A 80 3.28 12.82 -1.34
N THR A 81 2.66 12.75 -0.16
CA THR A 81 2.96 11.71 0.81
C THR A 81 2.67 10.33 0.21
N GLN A 82 3.32 9.28 0.69
CA GLN A 82 3.11 7.94 0.12
C GLN A 82 1.68 7.43 0.32
N ARG A 83 1.00 7.88 1.39
CA ARG A 83 -0.42 7.60 1.64
C ARG A 83 -1.32 8.28 0.60
N GLU A 84 -1.02 9.50 0.18
CA GLU A 84 -1.74 10.19 -0.89
C GLU A 84 -1.54 9.47 -2.23
N ARG A 85 -0.30 9.10 -2.56
CA ARG A 85 -0.01 8.35 -3.78
C ARG A 85 -0.78 7.02 -3.81
N ARG A 86 -0.76 6.27 -2.69
CA ARG A 86 -1.50 5.01 -2.56
C ARG A 86 -3.00 5.22 -2.68
N PHE A 87 -3.55 6.26 -2.05
CA PHE A 87 -4.96 6.64 -2.21
C PHE A 87 -5.32 6.91 -3.67
N ILE A 88 -4.60 7.81 -4.34
CA ILE A 88 -4.86 8.20 -5.74
C ILE A 88 -4.75 7.02 -6.70
N ARG A 89 -3.80 6.11 -6.42
CA ARG A 89 -3.56 4.91 -7.21
C ARG A 89 -4.70 3.91 -7.12
N PHE A 90 -5.25 3.69 -5.93
CA PHE A 90 -6.31 2.71 -5.70
C PHE A 90 -7.73 3.29 -5.86
N ALA A 91 -7.90 4.62 -5.77
CA ALA A 91 -9.19 5.29 -5.98
C ALA A 91 -9.79 5.01 -7.37
N SER A 92 -10.92 4.29 -7.41
CA SER A 92 -11.61 3.91 -8.64
C SER A 92 -12.68 4.90 -9.10
N VAL A 93 -13.15 5.78 -8.22
CA VAL A 93 -14.34 6.61 -8.44
C VAL A 93 -14.05 8.10 -8.30
N GLU A 94 -14.77 8.91 -9.07
CA GLU A 94 -14.71 10.37 -9.06
C GLU A 94 -16.13 10.93 -8.95
N TYR A 95 -16.34 11.90 -8.07
CA TYR A 95 -17.61 12.63 -7.94
C TYR A 95 -17.32 14.13 -7.79
N LEU A 96 -17.98 14.96 -8.60
CA LEU A 96 -17.76 16.43 -8.63
C LEU A 96 -16.28 16.84 -8.78
N GLY A 97 -15.49 16.10 -9.56
CA GLY A 97 -14.06 16.39 -9.75
C GLY A 97 -13.14 15.91 -8.63
N GLN A 98 -13.69 15.29 -7.57
CA GLN A 98 -12.93 14.77 -6.44
C GLN A 98 -12.83 13.24 -6.48
N LEU A 99 -11.65 12.71 -6.16
CA LEU A 99 -11.37 11.27 -6.12
C LEU A 99 -11.85 10.64 -4.80
N TYR A 100 -12.43 9.45 -4.91
CA TYR A 100 -12.86 8.62 -3.79
C TYR A 100 -12.43 7.17 -4.00
N MET A 101 -12.33 6.43 -2.89
CA MET A 101 -12.20 4.98 -2.89
C MET A 101 -13.56 4.34 -2.67
N THR A 102 -13.84 3.21 -3.32
CA THR A 102 -14.89 2.30 -2.86
C THR A 102 -14.44 1.53 -1.61
N PRO A 103 -15.37 0.92 -0.85
CA PRO A 103 -15.02 -0.04 0.19
C PRO A 103 -14.07 -1.15 -0.30
N GLU A 104 -14.29 -1.65 -1.51
CA GLU A 104 -13.38 -2.62 -2.15
C GLU A 104 -11.98 -2.03 -2.41
N ASP A 105 -11.89 -0.82 -2.98
CA ASP A 105 -10.61 -0.13 -3.19
C ASP A 105 -9.83 0.03 -1.88
N PHE A 106 -10.52 0.36 -0.79
CA PHE A 106 -9.91 0.49 0.52
C PHE A 106 -9.31 -0.83 0.98
N LEU A 107 -10.05 -1.93 0.93
CA LEU A 107 -9.55 -3.25 1.33
C LEU A 107 -8.37 -3.69 0.46
N GLU A 108 -8.48 -3.54 -0.87
CA GLU A 108 -7.37 -3.82 -1.80
C GLU A 108 -6.15 -2.97 -1.50
N SER A 109 -6.34 -1.70 -1.14
CA SER A 109 -5.23 -0.82 -0.77
C SER A 109 -4.49 -1.26 0.49
N LEU A 110 -5.04 -2.19 1.29
CA LEU A 110 -4.38 -2.77 2.47
C LEU A 110 -3.68 -4.09 2.15
N THR A 111 -4.28 -4.92 1.31
CA THR A 111 -3.81 -6.29 1.05
C THR A 111 -2.91 -6.39 -0.18
N GLU A 112 -3.18 -5.60 -1.22
CA GLU A 112 -2.53 -5.72 -2.52
C GLU A 112 -1.42 -4.68 -2.71
N LYS A 113 -0.39 -5.03 -3.49
CA LYS A 113 0.65 -4.07 -3.89
C LYS A 113 0.14 -3.10 -4.97
N GLU A 114 -0.70 -3.61 -5.86
CA GLU A 114 -1.15 -2.93 -7.06
C GLU A 114 -2.68 -3.05 -7.17
N PRO A 115 -3.38 -2.00 -7.65
CA PRO A 115 -4.80 -2.09 -7.90
C PRO A 115 -5.09 -3.04 -9.07
N ARG A 116 -6.30 -3.58 -9.12
CA ARG A 116 -6.78 -4.32 -10.30
C ARG A 116 -6.66 -3.48 -11.57
N PRO A 117 -6.34 -4.08 -12.74
CA PRO A 117 -6.34 -3.37 -14.02
C PRO A 117 -7.71 -2.73 -14.30
N ARG A 118 -7.71 -1.45 -14.66
CA ARG A 118 -8.92 -0.67 -14.94
C ARG A 118 -8.72 0.16 -16.20
N ILE A 119 -9.78 0.32 -16.99
CA ILE A 119 -9.74 1.11 -18.24
C ILE A 119 -9.78 2.61 -17.93
N HIS A 120 -10.68 3.02 -17.04
CA HIS A 120 -10.87 4.42 -16.64
C HIS A 120 -11.58 4.50 -15.28
N ARG A 121 -11.35 5.59 -14.55
CA ARG A 121 -12.08 5.89 -13.30
C ARG A 121 -13.56 6.10 -13.58
N ARG A 122 -14.43 5.56 -12.72
CA ARG A 122 -15.88 5.69 -12.84
C ARG A 122 -16.33 7.04 -12.28
N ARG A 123 -17.01 7.85 -13.10
CA ARG A 123 -17.61 9.10 -12.67
C ARG A 123 -19.01 8.86 -12.12
N LEU A 124 -19.25 9.25 -10.88
CA LEU A 124 -20.53 9.09 -10.20
C LEU A 124 -21.45 10.27 -10.51
N SER A 125 -22.74 9.97 -10.62
CA SER A 125 -23.83 10.96 -10.72
C SER A 125 -24.50 11.16 -9.37
N LYS A 126 -25.35 12.18 -9.26
CA LYS A 126 -26.17 12.39 -8.05
C LYS A 126 -27.06 11.18 -7.73
N LYS A 127 -27.59 10.49 -8.75
CA LYS A 127 -28.41 9.29 -8.56
C LYS A 127 -27.60 8.15 -7.94
N ASP A 128 -26.33 8.02 -8.32
CA ASP A 128 -25.44 7.02 -7.73
C ASP A 128 -25.16 7.34 -6.26
N MET A 129 -25.01 8.62 -5.92
CA MET A 129 -24.86 9.08 -4.53
C MET A 129 -26.09 8.79 -3.69
N ASP A 130 -27.28 9.05 -4.22
CA ASP A 130 -28.55 8.74 -3.55
C ASP A 130 -28.68 7.22 -3.32
N TYR A 131 -28.31 6.41 -4.32
CA TYR A 131 -28.27 4.94 -4.20
C TYR A 131 -27.29 4.46 -3.13
N ILE A 132 -26.08 5.01 -3.08
CA ILE A 132 -25.09 4.68 -2.04
C ILE A 132 -25.63 5.05 -0.66
N ALA A 133 -26.26 6.22 -0.53
CA ALA A 133 -26.85 6.65 0.73
C ALA A 133 -27.98 5.72 1.17
N ASP A 134 -28.79 5.23 0.24
CA ASP A 134 -29.90 4.32 0.54
C ASP A 134 -29.49 2.91 0.91
N ASN A 135 -28.36 2.43 0.39
CA ASN A 135 -27.84 1.08 0.63
C ASN A 135 -26.77 1.03 1.75
N THR A 136 -26.34 2.18 2.28
CA THR A 136 -25.40 2.20 3.41
C THR A 136 -26.13 1.74 4.69
N PRO A 137 -25.69 0.65 5.34
CA PRO A 137 -26.32 0.16 6.56
C PRO A 137 -26.10 1.15 7.70
N SER A 138 -27.07 1.23 8.63
CA SER A 138 -26.92 2.02 9.85
C SER A 138 -25.89 1.39 10.80
N ARG A 139 -25.24 2.18 11.67
CA ARG A 139 -24.35 1.65 12.73
C ARG A 139 -24.96 0.58 13.64
N LYS A 140 -26.30 0.51 13.74
CA LYS A 140 -27.01 -0.55 14.48
C LYS A 140 -26.88 -1.93 13.81
N GLN A 141 -26.66 -1.94 12.49
CA GLN A 141 -26.41 -3.13 11.68
C GLN A 141 -24.90 -3.36 11.46
N GLY A 142 -24.04 -2.70 12.26
CA GLY A 142 -22.60 -2.86 12.16
C GLY A 142 -22.19 -4.33 12.30
N SER A 143 -21.33 -4.80 11.40
CA SER A 143 -20.81 -6.17 11.37
C SER A 143 -19.31 -6.16 11.09
N THR A 144 -18.63 -7.30 11.29
CA THR A 144 -17.23 -7.50 10.89
C THR A 144 -17.05 -7.66 9.36
N LYS A 145 -18.10 -7.39 8.59
CA LYS A 145 -18.15 -7.55 7.13
C LYS A 145 -18.66 -6.31 6.42
N LEU A 146 -18.61 -5.14 7.06
CA LEU A 146 -19.21 -3.91 6.54
C LEU A 146 -18.64 -3.57 5.15
N PHE A 147 -17.31 -3.46 5.04
CA PHE A 147 -16.66 -3.04 3.80
C PHE A 147 -16.79 -4.12 2.72
N ARG A 148 -16.61 -5.40 3.07
CA ARG A 148 -16.76 -6.54 2.16
C ARG A 148 -18.18 -6.72 1.65
N SER A 149 -19.20 -6.39 2.45
CA SER A 149 -20.59 -6.49 2.02
C SER A 149 -20.97 -5.35 1.08
N LEU A 150 -20.41 -4.17 1.30
CA LEU A 150 -20.66 -2.99 0.45
C LEU A 150 -19.95 -3.07 -0.90
N ARG A 151 -18.76 -3.69 -0.99
CA ARG A 151 -18.01 -3.83 -2.27
C ARG A 151 -17.81 -2.46 -2.94
N ASP A 152 -18.34 -2.27 -4.14
CA ASP A 152 -18.28 -1.03 -4.91
C ASP A 152 -19.40 -0.04 -4.56
N CYS A 153 -20.31 -0.41 -3.65
CA CYS A 153 -21.44 0.41 -3.19
C CYS A 153 -21.03 1.30 -2.00
N GLY A 154 -20.08 2.21 -2.25
CA GLY A 154 -19.70 3.20 -1.27
C GLY A 154 -18.64 4.17 -1.78
N ILE A 155 -18.45 5.25 -1.03
CA ILE A 155 -17.34 6.18 -1.23
C ILE A 155 -16.65 6.48 0.10
N ILE A 156 -15.34 6.56 0.04
CA ILE A 156 -14.42 6.87 1.14
C ILE A 156 -13.52 8.01 0.65
N SER A 157 -13.54 9.12 1.36
CA SER A 157 -12.67 10.26 1.06
C SER A 157 -11.23 10.01 1.52
N TYR A 158 -10.30 10.86 1.10
CA TYR A 158 -8.90 10.74 1.54
C TYR A 158 -8.74 10.94 3.06
N THR A 159 -9.51 11.84 3.66
CA THR A 159 -9.50 12.11 5.11
C THR A 159 -10.02 10.90 5.89
N GLU A 160 -11.07 10.25 5.40
CA GLU A 160 -11.61 9.01 5.96
C GLU A 160 -10.64 7.85 5.79
N TYR A 161 -9.99 7.74 4.63
CA TYR A 161 -8.93 6.76 4.40
C TYR A 161 -7.83 6.84 5.46
N LEU A 162 -7.33 8.05 5.74
CA LEU A 162 -6.33 8.26 6.79
C LEU A 162 -6.85 7.90 8.18
N PHE A 163 -8.10 8.24 8.49
CA PHE A 163 -8.74 7.85 9.74
C PHE A 163 -8.81 6.32 9.87
N LEU A 164 -9.32 5.62 8.86
CA LEU A 164 -9.43 4.16 8.85
C LEU A 164 -8.04 3.51 9.01
N LEU A 165 -7.02 3.98 8.29
CA LEU A 165 -5.64 3.52 8.46
C LEU A 165 -5.14 3.71 9.91
N SER A 166 -5.46 4.84 10.55
CA SER A 166 -5.05 5.11 11.93
C SER A 166 -5.72 4.21 12.96
N VAL A 167 -6.87 3.60 12.60
CA VAL A 167 -7.60 2.66 13.45
C VAL A 167 -6.96 1.27 13.41
N LEU A 168 -6.46 0.81 12.25
CA LEU A 168 -6.06 -0.59 12.02
C LEU A 168 -5.02 -1.15 13.00
N THR A 169 -4.09 -0.32 13.48
CA THR A 169 -2.98 -0.73 14.35
C THR A 169 -3.07 -0.10 15.74
N LYS A 170 -4.21 0.51 16.07
CA LYS A 170 -4.37 1.21 17.33
C LYS A 170 -4.76 0.22 18.44
N PRO A 171 -4.07 0.21 19.59
CA PRO A 171 -4.45 -0.65 20.70
C PRO A 171 -5.79 -0.22 21.29
N GLN A 172 -6.48 -1.16 21.93
CA GLN A 172 -7.81 -0.95 22.54
C GLN A 172 -7.80 0.19 23.58
N SER A 173 -6.72 0.30 24.38
CA SER A 173 -6.50 1.41 25.32
C SER A 173 -6.46 2.78 24.62
N GLY A 174 -5.98 2.82 23.37
CA GLY A 174 -5.91 4.00 22.53
C GLY A 174 -7.27 4.43 21.94
N PHE A 175 -8.28 3.57 21.94
CA PHE A 175 -9.60 3.91 21.38
C PHE A 175 -10.31 4.95 22.23
N ARG A 176 -10.26 4.82 23.56
CA ARG A 176 -10.81 5.81 24.50
C ARG A 176 -10.13 7.16 24.36
N ILE A 177 -8.81 7.17 24.22
CA ILE A 177 -8.04 8.39 23.99
C ILE A 177 -8.47 9.04 22.66
N ALA A 178 -8.60 8.25 21.60
CA ALA A 178 -9.05 8.74 20.29
C ALA A 178 -10.45 9.36 20.38
N PHE A 179 -11.40 8.68 21.04
CA PHE A 179 -12.75 9.16 21.25
C PHE A 179 -12.76 10.51 21.97
N ASN A 180 -12.01 10.63 23.07
CA ASN A 180 -11.89 11.86 23.83
C ASN A 180 -11.18 13.00 23.06
N MET A 181 -10.39 12.68 22.02
CA MET A 181 -9.81 13.71 21.14
C MET A 181 -10.83 14.25 20.13
N PHE A 182 -11.88 13.50 19.82
CA PHE A 182 -12.99 13.95 18.99
C PHE A 182 -14.06 14.70 19.80
N ASP A 183 -14.40 14.20 20.99
CA ASP A 183 -15.35 14.80 21.94
C ASP A 183 -14.74 16.08 22.55
N THR A 184 -14.89 17.19 21.85
CA THR A 184 -14.26 18.47 22.21
C THR A 184 -15.01 19.22 23.30
N ASP A 185 -16.32 19.01 23.40
CA ASP A 185 -17.19 19.63 24.39
C ASP A 185 -17.36 18.79 25.67
N GLY A 186 -16.85 17.54 25.68
CA GLY A 186 -16.87 16.64 26.82
C GLY A 186 -18.26 16.04 27.10
N ASN A 187 -19.17 16.07 26.13
CA ASN A 187 -20.53 15.57 26.28
C ASN A 187 -20.62 14.02 26.21
N LYS A 188 -19.48 13.33 26.05
CA LYS A 188 -19.32 11.87 25.92
C LYS A 188 -19.96 11.29 24.65
N ARG A 189 -20.11 12.12 23.63
CA ARG A 189 -20.59 11.78 22.31
C ARG A 189 -19.72 12.50 21.29
N VAL A 190 -19.69 11.96 20.08
CA VAL A 190 -19.05 12.59 18.92
C VAL A 190 -20.14 12.89 17.91
N ASP A 191 -20.25 14.13 17.47
CA ASP A 191 -21.15 14.52 16.39
C ASP A 191 -20.43 14.60 15.02
N LYS A 192 -21.22 14.83 13.96
CA LYS A 192 -20.69 14.93 12.59
C LYS A 192 -19.69 16.08 12.44
N SER A 193 -19.91 17.22 13.08
CA SER A 193 -19.02 18.38 13.02
C SER A 193 -17.68 18.09 13.67
N GLU A 194 -17.68 17.46 14.85
CA GLU A 194 -16.50 17.05 15.58
C GLU A 194 -15.67 16.03 14.80
N PHE A 195 -16.33 15.06 14.16
CA PHE A 195 -15.65 14.09 13.31
C PHE A 195 -14.96 14.76 12.09
N LEU A 196 -15.62 15.74 11.48
CA LEU A 196 -15.09 16.49 10.32
C LEU A 196 -13.96 17.46 10.68
N VAL A 197 -13.64 17.66 11.97
CA VAL A 197 -12.42 18.39 12.39
C VAL A 197 -11.16 17.76 11.78
N LEU A 198 -11.15 16.44 11.55
CA LEU A 198 -10.05 15.78 10.84
C LEU A 198 -9.85 16.33 9.44
N GLU A 199 -10.91 16.68 8.72
CA GLU A 199 -10.78 17.26 7.38
C GLU A 199 -10.11 18.64 7.43
N LYS A 200 -10.43 19.43 8.44
CA LYS A 200 -9.77 20.73 8.70
C LYS A 200 -8.29 20.54 9.05
N ILE A 201 -7.97 19.56 9.89
CA ILE A 201 -6.58 19.27 10.31
C ILE A 201 -5.76 18.76 9.11
N PHE A 202 -6.24 17.74 8.40
CA PHE A 202 -5.50 17.14 7.29
C PHE A 202 -5.36 18.09 6.09
N SER A 203 -6.37 18.93 5.82
CA SER A 203 -6.26 19.99 4.81
C SER A 203 -5.26 21.07 5.22
N ALA A 204 -5.18 21.44 6.51
CA ALA A 204 -4.17 22.38 7.00
C ALA A 204 -2.74 21.83 6.90
N VAL A 205 -2.54 20.55 7.22
CA VAL A 205 -1.23 19.88 7.08
C VAL A 205 -0.80 19.82 5.62
N SER A 206 -1.70 19.44 4.71
CA SER A 206 -1.43 19.41 3.26
C SER A 206 -1.07 20.79 2.70
N ARG A 207 -1.71 21.86 3.21
CA ARG A 207 -1.39 23.26 2.85
C ARG A 207 -0.03 23.71 3.36
N ARG A 208 0.38 23.30 4.56
CA ARG A 208 1.71 23.62 5.12
C ARG A 208 2.84 22.95 4.33
N GLY A 209 2.63 21.73 3.82
CA GLY A 209 3.58 21.07 2.92
C GLY A 209 3.85 21.85 1.62
N LYS A 210 2.85 22.59 1.12
CA LYS A 210 2.97 23.43 -0.09
C LYS A 210 3.62 24.81 0.16
N LYS A 211 3.55 25.35 1.39
CA LYS A 211 4.10 26.69 1.74
C LYS A 211 5.63 26.75 1.89
N LEU A 212 6.37 25.64 1.75
CA LEU A 212 7.84 25.64 1.83
C LEU A 212 8.56 26.11 0.54
N LYS A 213 7.87 26.57 -0.50
CA LYS A 213 8.51 27.27 -1.64
C LYS A 213 8.14 28.77 -1.62
N PRO A 214 9.13 29.68 -1.62
CA PRO A 214 8.88 31.09 -1.91
C PRO A 214 8.79 31.24 -3.43
N THR A 215 7.60 31.14 -3.99
CA THR A 215 7.33 31.64 -5.34
C THR A 215 6.66 33.00 -5.20
N THR A 216 7.39 34.01 -5.67
CA THR A 216 6.98 35.40 -5.82
C THR A 216 5.83 35.46 -6.83
N GLU A 217 4.61 35.30 -6.34
CA GLU A 217 3.36 35.84 -6.87
C GLU A 217 2.23 35.26 -6.00
N SER A 218 2.00 35.92 -4.86
CA SER A 218 0.86 35.67 -4.00
C SER A 218 -0.40 36.18 -4.67
N THR A 219 -0.97 35.42 -5.61
CA THR A 219 -2.41 35.49 -5.82
C THR A 219 -3.07 34.86 -4.61
N ALA A 220 -3.77 35.71 -3.84
CA ALA A 220 -4.67 35.31 -2.77
C ALA A 220 -5.66 34.29 -3.35
N LEU A 221 -5.37 33.00 -3.18
CA LEU A 221 -6.34 31.95 -3.39
C LEU A 221 -7.15 31.86 -2.11
N ASP A 222 -8.41 32.23 -2.26
CA ASP A 222 -9.44 32.40 -1.25
C ASP A 222 -9.28 31.46 -0.05
N GLU A 223 -9.25 32.07 1.14
CA GLU A 223 -9.46 31.40 2.41
C GLU A 223 -10.94 30.98 2.52
N GLU A 224 -11.44 30.15 1.59
CA GLU A 224 -12.75 29.54 1.78
C GLU A 224 -12.64 28.60 2.97
N GLU A 225 -13.17 29.07 4.11
CA GLU A 225 -13.43 28.26 5.28
C GLU A 225 -14.18 27.00 4.84
N PHE A 226 -13.69 25.82 5.26
CA PHE A 226 -14.34 24.56 4.94
C PHE A 226 -15.78 24.58 5.46
N ASP A 227 -16.72 24.78 4.55
CA ASP A 227 -18.13 24.82 4.84
C ASP A 227 -18.64 23.39 5.08
N ILE A 228 -18.76 23.04 6.36
CA ILE A 228 -19.27 21.74 6.83
C ILE A 228 -20.65 21.44 6.20
N SER A 229 -21.45 22.45 5.86
CA SER A 229 -22.77 22.27 5.25
C SER A 229 -22.71 21.74 3.81
N LYS A 230 -21.57 21.92 3.12
CA LYS A 230 -21.31 21.41 1.77
C LYS A 230 -20.57 20.07 1.76
N ALA A 231 -20.21 19.53 2.93
CA ALA A 231 -19.52 18.25 3.03
C ALA A 231 -20.38 17.14 2.41
N ILE A 232 -19.83 16.44 1.42
CA ILE A 232 -20.49 15.32 0.76
C ILE A 232 -20.70 14.21 1.78
N ASN A 233 -21.93 13.67 1.84
CA ASN A 233 -22.24 12.52 2.68
C ASN A 233 -21.62 11.26 2.07
N THR A 234 -20.49 10.85 2.62
CA THR A 234 -19.78 9.61 2.32
C THR A 234 -20.39 8.42 3.05
N THR A 235 -19.95 7.21 2.69
CA THR A 235 -20.43 5.97 3.32
C THR A 235 -20.16 5.95 4.82
N LEU A 236 -18.97 6.37 5.26
CA LEU A 236 -18.63 6.35 6.69
C LEU A 236 -19.46 7.37 7.49
N LEU A 237 -19.64 8.59 6.97
CA LEU A 237 -20.48 9.61 7.61
C LEU A 237 -21.94 9.15 7.72
N ILE A 238 -22.49 8.54 6.68
CA ILE A 238 -23.85 8.00 6.70
C ILE A 238 -23.98 6.85 7.68
N HIS A 239 -23.00 5.94 7.72
CA HIS A 239 -23.00 4.81 8.65
C HIS A 239 -23.00 5.27 10.11
N LEU A 240 -22.14 6.24 10.44
CA LEU A 240 -21.92 6.71 11.81
C LEU A 240 -22.99 7.71 12.28
N PHE A 241 -23.41 8.66 11.43
CA PHE A 241 -24.26 9.80 11.81
C PHE A 241 -25.64 9.82 11.13
N GLY A 242 -25.94 8.80 10.34
CA GLY A 242 -27.20 8.67 9.60
C GLY A 242 -27.24 9.51 8.33
N LYS A 243 -28.22 9.26 7.46
CA LYS A 243 -28.38 9.96 6.16
C LYS A 243 -28.49 11.48 6.28
N LYS A 244 -29.07 11.96 7.39
CA LYS A 244 -29.23 13.38 7.70
C LYS A 244 -28.06 13.98 8.49
N GLY A 245 -27.16 13.15 9.03
CA GLY A 245 -26.01 13.59 9.82
C GLY A 245 -26.36 14.17 11.20
N ASN A 246 -27.55 13.84 11.74
CA ASN A 246 -28.04 14.38 13.01
C ASN A 246 -27.92 13.38 14.18
N GLU A 247 -27.44 12.17 13.92
CA GLU A 247 -27.19 11.20 14.97
C GLU A 247 -25.82 11.46 15.61
N THR A 248 -25.67 11.08 16.88
CA THR A 248 -24.41 11.20 17.63
C THR A 248 -23.87 9.83 17.97
N LEU A 249 -22.54 9.73 18.05
CA LEU A 249 -21.82 8.49 18.30
C LEU A 249 -21.36 8.43 19.76
N ASN A 250 -21.77 7.43 20.51
CA ASN A 250 -21.24 7.19 21.86
C ASN A 250 -19.95 6.35 21.79
N TYR A 251 -19.27 6.21 22.93
CA TYR A 251 -18.03 5.42 22.98
C TYR A 251 -18.21 3.95 22.58
N ASP A 252 -19.29 3.30 23.02
CA ASP A 252 -19.48 1.87 22.76
C ASP A 252 -19.72 1.58 21.26
N ASP A 253 -20.44 2.47 20.58
CA ASP A 253 -20.62 2.40 19.13
C ASP A 253 -19.31 2.69 18.39
N PHE A 254 -18.53 3.68 18.84
CA PHE A 254 -17.22 4.00 18.26
C PHE A 254 -16.23 2.82 18.44
N PHE A 255 -16.17 2.26 19.65
CA PHE A 255 -15.36 1.09 19.98
C PHE A 255 -15.75 -0.10 19.10
N ARG A 256 -17.05 -0.41 19.01
CA ARG A 256 -17.56 -1.52 18.18
C ARG A 256 -17.20 -1.33 16.72
N PHE A 257 -17.29 -0.11 16.19
CA PHE A 257 -16.87 0.19 14.83
C PHE A 257 -15.38 -0.07 14.62
N MET A 258 -14.52 0.42 15.51
CA MET A 258 -13.08 0.22 15.42
C MET A 258 -12.67 -1.26 15.53
N ASP A 259 -13.24 -2.01 16.48
CA ASP A 259 -12.97 -3.44 16.63
C ASP A 259 -13.47 -4.25 15.43
N ASN A 260 -14.66 -3.91 14.90
CA ASN A 260 -15.18 -4.56 13.69
C ASN A 260 -14.29 -4.30 12.47
N LEU A 261 -13.78 -3.07 12.29
CA LEU A 261 -12.86 -2.74 11.21
C LEU A 261 -11.55 -3.52 11.32
N GLN A 262 -10.94 -3.54 12.52
CA GLN A 262 -9.72 -4.33 12.74
C GLN A 262 -9.97 -5.82 12.48
N THR A 263 -11.10 -6.35 12.95
CA THR A 263 -11.50 -7.75 12.74
C THR A 263 -11.70 -8.05 11.27
N GLU A 264 -12.36 -7.17 10.51
CA GLU A 264 -12.64 -7.36 9.09
C GLU A 264 -11.35 -7.48 8.27
N VAL A 265 -10.37 -6.60 8.54
CA VAL A 265 -9.07 -6.62 7.85
C VAL A 265 -8.26 -7.87 8.23
N LEU A 266 -8.29 -8.27 9.51
CA LEU A 266 -7.63 -9.50 9.96
C LEU A 266 -8.27 -10.75 9.36
N GLU A 267 -9.61 -10.79 9.22
CA GLU A 267 -10.32 -11.90 8.59
C GLU A 267 -9.92 -12.05 7.11
N LEU A 268 -9.72 -10.93 6.40
CA LEU A 268 -9.24 -10.96 5.01
C LEU A 268 -7.85 -11.59 4.91
N GLU A 269 -6.91 -11.13 5.74
CA GLU A 269 -5.56 -11.68 5.77
C GLU A 269 -5.58 -13.17 6.14
N PHE A 270 -6.39 -13.56 7.13
CA PHE A 270 -6.50 -14.97 7.52
C PHE A 270 -7.08 -15.85 6.40
N THR A 271 -8.16 -15.39 5.76
CA THR A 271 -8.87 -16.16 4.73
C THR A 271 -8.03 -16.36 3.47
N GLU A 272 -7.18 -15.39 3.13
CA GLU A 272 -6.24 -15.47 2.01
C GLU A 272 -5.32 -16.70 2.13
N PHE A 273 -4.85 -16.99 3.35
CA PHE A 273 -3.97 -18.13 3.62
C PHE A 273 -4.73 -19.40 4.00
N SER A 274 -5.85 -19.30 4.70
CA SER A 274 -6.63 -20.48 5.08
C SER A 274 -7.30 -21.15 3.88
N ARG A 275 -7.45 -20.44 2.75
CA ARG A 275 -8.08 -20.94 1.52
C ARG A 275 -9.47 -21.53 1.76
N GLY A 276 -10.20 -20.94 2.71
CA GLY A 276 -11.54 -21.37 3.13
C GLY A 276 -11.58 -22.40 4.26
N MET A 277 -10.42 -22.85 4.76
CA MET A 277 -10.33 -23.73 5.93
C MET A 277 -10.53 -22.93 7.24
N PRO A 278 -10.98 -23.60 8.33
CA PRO A 278 -11.17 -22.95 9.64
C PRO A 278 -9.86 -22.59 10.35
N THR A 279 -8.74 -23.16 9.90
CA THR A 279 -7.40 -22.96 10.46
C THR A 279 -6.41 -22.65 9.35
N ILE A 280 -5.33 -21.94 9.70
CA ILE A 280 -4.11 -21.82 8.87
C ILE A 280 -3.03 -22.75 9.41
N SER A 281 -2.13 -23.22 8.54
CA SER A 281 -0.94 -23.97 8.99
C SER A 281 0.02 -23.05 9.76
N GLU A 282 0.89 -23.64 10.57
CA GLU A 282 1.97 -22.93 11.28
C GLU A 282 2.94 -22.26 10.30
N VAL A 283 3.16 -22.89 9.14
CA VAL A 283 3.93 -22.34 8.03
C VAL A 283 3.25 -21.10 7.46
N ASP A 284 1.95 -21.17 7.17
CA ASP A 284 1.18 -20.03 6.67
C ASP A 284 1.13 -18.88 7.68
N PHE A 285 1.01 -19.20 8.97
CA PHE A 285 1.12 -18.23 10.04
C PHE A 285 2.48 -17.52 10.01
N ALA A 286 3.58 -18.26 9.87
CA ALA A 286 4.92 -17.67 9.69
C ALA A 286 4.98 -16.77 8.44
N ARG A 287 4.42 -17.21 7.31
CA ARG A 287 4.37 -16.41 6.08
C ARG A 287 3.61 -15.09 6.28
N ILE A 288 2.48 -15.11 7.00
CA ILE A 288 1.71 -13.90 7.33
C ILE A 288 2.55 -12.95 8.18
N LEU A 289 3.23 -13.46 9.21
CA LEU A 289 4.05 -12.63 10.10
C LEU A 289 5.24 -11.98 9.38
N LEU A 290 5.80 -12.64 8.37
CA LEU A 290 6.98 -12.19 7.65
C LEU A 290 6.66 -11.34 6.39
N ARG A 291 5.40 -11.31 5.92
CA ARG A 291 4.97 -10.64 4.67
C ARG A 291 5.39 -9.18 4.55
N TYR A 292 5.34 -8.42 5.65
CA TYR A 292 5.62 -6.98 5.67
C TYR A 292 6.93 -6.63 6.36
N THR A 293 7.86 -7.59 6.44
CA THR A 293 9.12 -7.44 7.16
C THR A 293 10.26 -7.26 6.17
N TYR A 294 11.29 -6.51 6.57
CA TYR A 294 12.50 -6.33 5.78
C TYR A 294 13.46 -7.49 6.01
N ILE A 295 13.18 -8.62 5.37
CA ILE A 295 14.01 -9.81 5.44
C ILE A 295 14.51 -10.14 4.04
N HIS A 296 15.83 -10.27 3.87
CA HIS A 296 16.41 -10.76 2.62
C HIS A 296 15.86 -12.15 2.28
N SER A 297 15.60 -12.42 1.00
CA SER A 297 14.96 -13.66 0.55
C SER A 297 15.64 -14.94 1.05
N ALA A 298 16.96 -14.93 1.22
CA ALA A 298 17.71 -16.06 1.78
C ALA A 298 17.36 -16.34 3.26
N ASN A 299 17.18 -15.29 4.06
CA ASN A 299 16.79 -15.43 5.47
C ASN A 299 15.32 -15.81 5.62
N TYR A 300 14.46 -15.35 4.69
CA TYR A 300 13.04 -15.71 4.67
C TYR A 300 12.86 -17.23 4.56
N GLU A 301 13.56 -17.87 3.63
CA GLU A 301 13.45 -19.32 3.44
C GLU A 301 13.92 -20.09 4.68
N ALA A 302 14.99 -19.62 5.34
CA ALA A 302 15.48 -20.23 6.58
C ALA A 302 14.44 -20.19 7.72
N TYR A 303 13.59 -19.16 7.80
CA TYR A 303 12.47 -19.14 8.77
C TYR A 303 11.42 -20.20 8.44
N ILE A 304 11.12 -20.39 7.15
CA ILE A 304 10.09 -21.35 6.70
C ILE A 304 10.58 -22.79 6.89
N GLU A 305 11.79 -23.10 6.43
CA GLU A 305 12.41 -24.42 6.62
C GLU A 305 12.47 -24.80 8.10
N ARG A 306 12.89 -23.87 8.96
CA ARG A 306 12.92 -24.08 10.41
C ARG A 306 11.56 -24.49 10.98
N VAL A 307 10.48 -23.83 10.56
CA VAL A 307 9.13 -24.17 11.04
C VAL A 307 8.72 -25.55 10.55
N MET A 308 9.01 -25.88 9.29
CA MET A 308 8.73 -27.20 8.72
C MET A 308 9.48 -28.32 9.45
N ASP A 309 10.74 -28.09 9.82
CA ASP A 309 11.56 -29.07 10.51
C ASP A 309 11.17 -29.22 12.00
N ARG A 310 10.88 -28.10 12.68
CA ARG A 310 10.60 -28.09 14.13
C ARG A 310 9.14 -28.41 14.47
N ILE A 311 8.21 -28.21 13.53
CA ILE A 311 6.77 -28.49 13.71
C ILE A 311 6.27 -29.36 12.55
N PRO A 312 6.55 -30.68 12.58
CA PRO A 312 6.09 -31.59 11.54
C PRO A 312 4.59 -31.93 11.65
N GLU A 313 4.00 -31.76 12.82
CA GLU A 313 2.57 -31.98 13.06
C GLU A 313 1.79 -30.66 12.96
N GLU A 314 1.00 -30.52 11.90
CA GLU A 314 0.13 -29.35 11.69
C GLU A 314 -1.11 -29.46 12.59
N LYS A 315 -1.09 -28.76 13.73
CA LYS A 315 -2.27 -28.63 14.60
C LYS A 315 -3.20 -27.53 14.09
N GLY A 316 -2.63 -26.53 13.42
CA GLY A 316 -3.33 -25.40 12.85
C GLY A 316 -3.63 -24.30 13.86
N ILE A 317 -3.71 -23.07 13.36
CA ILE A 317 -4.02 -21.86 14.14
C ILE A 317 -5.39 -21.34 13.73
N THR A 318 -6.28 -21.14 14.69
CA THR A 318 -7.64 -20.63 14.45
C THR A 318 -7.63 -19.12 14.24
N PHE A 319 -8.72 -18.58 13.68
CA PHE A 319 -8.88 -17.14 13.52
C PHE A 319 -8.82 -16.39 14.86
N ASP A 320 -9.41 -16.92 15.93
CA ASP A 320 -9.40 -16.27 17.25
C ASP A 320 -7.99 -16.21 17.84
N GLN A 321 -7.19 -17.27 17.68
CA GLN A 321 -5.78 -17.29 18.08
C GLN A 321 -4.99 -16.26 17.27
N PHE A 322 -5.18 -16.23 15.95
CA PHE A 322 -4.55 -15.24 15.07
C PHE A 322 -4.92 -13.79 15.45
N LYS A 323 -6.21 -13.52 15.68
CA LYS A 323 -6.72 -12.20 16.11
C LYS A 323 -6.11 -11.79 17.44
N ALA A 324 -6.08 -12.68 18.44
CA ALA A 324 -5.49 -12.41 19.74
C ALA A 324 -4.00 -12.06 19.66
N PHE A 325 -3.26 -12.74 18.78
CA PHE A 325 -1.85 -12.41 18.52
C PHE A 325 -1.69 -11.04 17.85
N CYS A 326 -2.53 -10.72 16.87
CA CYS A 326 -2.50 -9.42 16.20
C CYS A 326 -2.85 -8.27 17.15
N GLN A 327 -3.81 -8.48 18.06
CA GLN A 327 -4.14 -7.51 19.12
C GLN A 327 -2.97 -7.33 20.10
N PHE A 328 -2.23 -8.39 20.39
CA PHE A 328 -0.97 -8.28 21.14
C PHE A 328 0.04 -7.39 20.41
N LEU A 329 0.24 -7.59 19.11
CA LEU A 329 1.18 -6.78 18.33
C LEU A 329 0.81 -5.29 18.30
N ASN A 330 -0.45 -4.91 18.46
CA ASN A 330 -0.84 -3.51 18.61
C ASN A 330 -0.29 -2.86 19.91
N ASN A 331 0.15 -3.66 20.88
CA ASN A 331 0.79 -3.24 22.13
C ASN A 331 2.30 -3.58 22.16
N LEU A 332 2.92 -3.73 20.98
CA LEU A 332 4.32 -4.16 20.86
C LEU A 332 5.30 -3.17 21.51
N ASP A 333 4.99 -1.88 21.51
CA ASP A 333 5.87 -0.88 22.14
C ASP A 333 5.90 -1.02 23.68
N ASP A 334 4.76 -1.30 24.31
CA ASP A 334 4.69 -1.58 25.75
C ASP A 334 5.42 -2.88 26.08
N PHE A 335 5.23 -3.91 25.26
CA PHE A 335 5.92 -5.19 25.40
C PHE A 335 7.44 -5.07 25.19
N ALA A 336 7.87 -4.21 24.26
CA ALA A 336 9.28 -3.94 24.00
C ALA A 336 9.98 -3.31 25.21
N ILE A 337 9.28 -2.48 26.00
CA ILE A 337 9.81 -1.94 27.26
C ILE A 337 10.09 -3.08 28.24
N ALA A 338 9.14 -4.01 28.41
CA ALA A 338 9.32 -5.17 29.25
C ALA A 338 10.51 -6.03 28.78
N MET A 339 10.60 -6.35 27.48
CA MET A 339 11.71 -7.14 26.94
C MET A 339 13.08 -6.47 27.16
N ARG A 340 13.17 -5.15 26.99
CA ARG A 340 14.42 -4.41 27.25
C ARG A 340 14.87 -4.51 28.70
N MET A 341 13.93 -4.51 29.66
CA MET A 341 14.25 -4.67 31.08
C MET A 341 14.88 -6.04 31.37
N PHE A 342 14.34 -7.12 30.80
CA PHE A 342 14.92 -8.47 30.91
C PHE A 342 16.29 -8.56 30.24
N THR A 343 16.42 -7.99 29.03
CA THR A 343 17.68 -7.94 28.28
C THR A 343 18.76 -7.20 29.09
N TYR A 344 18.43 -6.06 29.70
CA TYR A 344 19.36 -5.29 30.54
C TYR A 344 19.80 -6.06 31.79
N ALA A 345 18.92 -6.88 32.34
CA ALA A 345 19.23 -7.76 33.46
C ALA A 345 20.01 -9.02 33.06
N ASN A 346 20.42 -9.16 31.79
CA ASN A 346 21.00 -10.37 31.20
C ASN A 346 20.15 -11.63 31.48
N LYS A 347 18.83 -11.47 31.51
CA LYS A 347 17.87 -12.56 31.66
C LYS A 347 17.27 -12.89 30.30
N PRO A 348 17.43 -14.13 29.80
CA PRO A 348 16.78 -14.54 28.57
C PRO A 348 15.27 -14.68 28.81
N ILE A 349 14.46 -14.53 27.76
CA ILE A 349 12.99 -14.52 27.87
C ILE A 349 12.47 -15.89 27.45
N SER A 350 12.05 -16.68 28.44
CA SER A 350 11.44 -17.98 28.17
C SER A 350 10.00 -17.83 27.68
N GLN A 351 9.39 -18.93 27.23
CA GLN A 351 7.97 -18.96 26.88
C GLN A 351 7.07 -18.53 28.05
N GLU A 352 7.44 -18.85 29.30
CA GLU A 352 6.65 -18.47 30.48
C GLU A 352 6.72 -16.96 30.75
N GLU A 353 7.91 -16.38 30.66
CA GLU A 353 8.09 -14.92 30.75
C GLU A 353 7.34 -14.22 29.63
N PHE A 354 7.39 -14.76 28.41
CA PHE A 354 6.66 -14.22 27.26
C PHE A 354 5.16 -14.22 27.52
N HIS A 355 4.57 -15.35 27.92
CA HIS A 355 3.14 -15.42 28.27
C HIS A 355 2.76 -14.40 29.34
N ARG A 356 3.57 -14.28 30.40
CA ARG A 356 3.33 -13.33 31.50
C ARG A 356 3.37 -11.89 30.99
N ALA A 357 4.37 -11.53 30.19
CA ALA A 357 4.52 -10.19 29.66
C ALA A 357 3.38 -9.83 28.68
N VAL A 358 2.94 -10.77 27.83
CA VAL A 358 1.77 -10.52 26.96
C VAL A 358 0.50 -10.27 27.78
N MET A 359 0.26 -11.07 28.82
CA MET A 359 -0.90 -10.88 29.71
C MET A 359 -0.89 -9.48 30.37
N ILE A 360 0.28 -9.00 30.80
CA ILE A 360 0.43 -7.67 31.42
C ILE A 360 0.14 -6.55 30.40
N CYS A 361 0.66 -6.67 29.17
CA CYS A 361 0.51 -5.63 28.16
C CYS A 361 -0.89 -5.56 27.53
N THR A 362 -1.59 -6.70 27.45
CA THR A 362 -2.82 -6.82 26.66
C THR A 362 -4.07 -7.08 27.48
N GLY A 363 -3.91 -7.64 28.68
CA GLY A 363 -5.03 -8.09 29.50
C GLY A 363 -5.60 -9.45 29.10
N HIS A 364 -5.03 -10.15 28.10
CA HIS A 364 -5.45 -11.49 27.70
C HIS A 364 -4.27 -12.47 27.57
N VAL A 365 -4.58 -13.76 27.67
CA VAL A 365 -3.60 -14.84 27.56
C VAL A 365 -3.62 -15.39 26.13
N LEU A 366 -2.44 -15.51 25.51
CA LEU A 366 -2.30 -16.22 24.24
C LEU A 366 -2.32 -17.74 24.44
N ASP A 367 -2.76 -18.47 23.42
CA ASP A 367 -2.72 -19.93 23.42
C ASP A 367 -1.27 -20.45 23.50
N LYS A 368 -1.04 -21.53 24.25
CA LYS A 368 0.29 -22.14 24.43
C LYS A 368 0.87 -22.66 23.11
N HIS A 369 0.02 -23.23 22.24
CA HIS A 369 0.43 -23.69 20.91
C HIS A 369 0.92 -22.52 20.05
N LEU A 370 0.21 -21.41 20.11
CA LEU A 370 0.55 -20.21 19.36
C LEU A 370 1.88 -19.61 19.84
N VAL A 371 2.09 -19.52 21.16
CA VAL A 371 3.36 -19.03 21.72
C VAL A 371 4.51 -19.96 21.37
N ASN A 372 4.33 -21.28 21.48
CA ASN A 372 5.35 -22.23 21.03
C ASN A 372 5.68 -22.02 19.55
N THR A 373 4.68 -21.88 18.68
CA THR A 373 4.89 -21.62 17.24
C THR A 373 5.70 -20.36 17.01
N VAL A 374 5.41 -19.27 17.74
CA VAL A 374 6.19 -18.02 17.66
C VAL A 374 7.65 -18.24 18.03
N PHE A 375 7.93 -19.01 19.09
CA PHE A 375 9.30 -19.36 19.45
C PHE A 375 9.97 -20.19 18.36
N GLN A 376 9.30 -21.20 17.81
CA GLN A 376 9.87 -22.00 16.73
C GLN A 376 10.17 -21.19 15.46
N ILE A 377 9.42 -20.12 15.20
CA ILE A 377 9.70 -19.18 14.11
C ILE A 377 10.95 -18.36 14.45
N PHE A 378 10.97 -17.64 15.57
CA PHE A 378 11.93 -16.56 15.80
C PHE A 378 13.21 -16.96 16.52
N ASP A 379 13.22 -18.06 17.28
CA ASP A 379 14.40 -18.59 17.97
C ASP A 379 15.40 -19.15 16.94
N SER A 380 16.41 -18.34 16.63
CA SER A 380 17.34 -18.60 15.54
C SER A 380 18.54 -19.45 15.96
N ASP A 381 18.97 -19.35 17.21
CA ASP A 381 20.08 -20.12 17.78
C ASP A 381 19.63 -21.42 18.46
N GLY A 382 18.32 -21.59 18.66
CA GLY A 382 17.72 -22.80 19.23
C GLY A 382 17.93 -22.88 20.74
N ASP A 383 18.18 -21.76 21.41
CA ASP A 383 18.44 -21.71 22.85
C ASP A 383 17.15 -21.84 23.70
N GLY A 384 15.98 -21.79 23.06
CA GLY A 384 14.66 -21.87 23.70
C GLY A 384 14.16 -20.53 24.24
N PHE A 385 14.85 -19.43 23.94
CA PHE A 385 14.54 -18.08 24.38
C PHE A 385 14.30 -17.14 23.19
N LEU A 386 13.69 -15.98 23.45
CA LEU A 386 13.52 -14.94 22.45
C LEU A 386 14.35 -13.70 22.79
N SER A 387 15.27 -13.34 21.90
CA SER A 387 15.99 -12.07 21.99
C SER A 387 15.21 -10.90 21.39
N TYR A 388 15.59 -9.68 21.79
CA TYR A 388 15.01 -8.44 21.25
C TYR A 388 15.17 -8.34 19.72
N LYS A 389 16.32 -8.77 19.18
CA LYS A 389 16.63 -8.68 17.75
C LYS A 389 15.82 -9.69 16.94
N GLU A 390 15.60 -10.89 17.47
CA GLU A 390 14.85 -11.94 16.79
C GLU A 390 13.37 -11.61 16.64
N PHE A 391 12.76 -11.05 17.68
CA PHE A 391 11.31 -10.85 17.70
C PHE A 391 10.89 -9.38 17.45
N ILE A 392 11.37 -8.44 18.29
CA ILE A 392 10.83 -7.07 18.30
C ILE A 392 11.19 -6.30 17.03
N ALA A 393 12.41 -6.46 16.53
CA ALA A 393 12.84 -5.79 15.31
C ALA A 393 11.93 -6.19 14.13
N ILE A 394 11.69 -7.50 13.97
CA ILE A 394 10.88 -8.04 12.87
C ILE A 394 9.40 -7.65 13.03
N MET A 395 8.85 -7.78 14.24
CA MET A 395 7.43 -7.48 14.48
C MET A 395 7.11 -5.98 14.42
N ARG A 396 8.08 -5.09 14.65
CA ARG A 396 7.89 -3.66 14.44
C ARG A 396 7.64 -3.31 12.98
N ASP A 397 8.32 -3.95 12.04
CA ASP A 397 8.09 -3.73 10.62
C ASP A 397 6.70 -4.23 10.22
N ARG A 398 6.36 -5.45 10.67
CA ARG A 398 5.05 -6.06 10.43
C ARG A 398 3.89 -5.24 10.98
N LEU A 399 4.01 -4.69 12.20
CA LEU A 399 2.95 -3.89 12.82
C LEU A 399 2.49 -2.75 11.91
N HIS A 400 3.42 -2.15 11.18
CA HIS A 400 3.10 -1.04 10.29
C HIS A 400 2.53 -1.49 8.93
N ARG A 401 2.40 -2.79 8.65
CA ARG A 401 1.81 -3.34 7.41
C ARG A 401 2.41 -2.74 6.14
N GLY A 402 3.71 -2.42 6.17
CA GLY A 402 4.39 -1.70 5.09
C GLY A 402 3.98 -0.23 4.90
N LEU A 403 3.07 0.31 5.72
CA LEU A 403 2.70 1.73 5.72
C LEU A 403 3.85 2.64 6.19
N ARG A 404 4.88 2.08 6.84
CA ARG A 404 6.17 2.72 7.11
C ARG A 404 7.27 2.37 6.11
N SER A 405 7.23 1.18 5.48
CA SER A 405 8.21 0.83 4.44
C SER A 405 8.05 1.70 3.20
N HIS A 406 6.81 2.09 2.91
CA HIS A 406 6.44 3.22 2.09
C HIS A 406 6.78 4.58 2.74
N VAL A 407 7.93 4.73 3.39
CA VAL A 407 8.50 6.04 3.81
C VAL A 407 9.95 6.13 3.37
N ILE A 408 10.61 4.99 3.18
CA ILE A 408 11.93 4.87 2.59
C ILE A 408 11.68 4.28 1.20
N SER A 409 11.85 5.09 0.15
CA SER A 409 11.91 4.56 -1.22
C SER A 409 12.88 3.40 -1.21
N THR A 410 12.42 2.16 -1.43
CA THR A 410 13.29 0.97 -1.46
C THR A 410 13.90 0.75 -2.85
N GLU A 411 13.53 1.60 -3.80
CA GLU A 411 14.09 1.63 -5.13
C GLU A 411 14.56 3.04 -5.48
N GLY A 412 15.66 3.11 -6.22
CA GLY A 412 16.28 4.35 -6.64
C GLY A 412 17.41 4.86 -5.75
N TRP A 413 17.92 6.03 -6.13
CA TRP A 413 19.17 6.60 -5.62
C TRP A 413 19.15 6.92 -4.12
N GLU A 414 17.99 7.27 -3.56
CA GLU A 414 17.87 7.57 -2.12
C GLU A 414 17.94 6.32 -1.24
N ALA A 415 17.40 5.18 -1.70
CA ALA A 415 17.52 3.89 -1.01
C ALA A 415 19.00 3.46 -0.92
N PHE A 416 19.71 3.59 -2.03
CA PHE A 416 21.13 3.25 -2.15
C PHE A 416 21.99 4.10 -1.21
N LYS A 417 21.75 5.41 -1.14
CA LYS A 417 22.49 6.30 -0.22
C LYS A 417 22.28 5.93 1.25
N VAL A 418 21.05 5.61 1.65
CA VAL A 418 20.76 5.21 3.03
C VAL A 418 21.49 3.92 3.37
N CYS A 419 21.42 2.92 2.49
CA CYS A 419 22.09 1.63 2.66
C CYS A 419 23.62 1.78 2.73
N VAL A 420 24.23 2.56 1.82
CA VAL A 420 25.68 2.86 1.86
C VAL A 420 26.06 3.59 3.16
N LYS A 421 25.24 4.53 3.61
CA LYS A 421 25.50 5.29 4.84
C LYS A 421 25.39 4.41 6.10
N GLU A 422 24.52 3.41 6.08
CA GLU A 422 24.37 2.43 7.17
C GLU A 422 25.54 1.45 7.19
N GLU A 423 25.94 0.92 6.03
CA GLU A 423 27.14 0.08 5.88
C GLU A 423 28.43 0.81 6.29
N MET A 424 28.57 2.09 5.91
CA MET A 424 29.71 2.92 6.33
C MET A 424 29.69 3.30 7.82
N ARG A 425 28.60 3.05 8.54
CA ARG A 425 28.53 3.23 10.01
C ARG A 425 28.79 1.93 10.77
N SER A 426 28.61 0.78 10.12
CA SER A 426 28.91 -0.55 10.67
C SER A 426 30.33 -1.03 10.35
N ALA A 427 31.01 -0.42 9.39
CA ALA A 427 32.46 -0.48 9.20
C ALA A 427 33.18 0.53 10.08
#